data_AF-A0A975E810-F1
#
_entry.id   AF-A0A975E810-F1
#
_cell.length_a   1.000
_cell.length_b   1.000
_cell.length_c   1.000
_cell.angle_alpha   90.00
_cell.angle_beta   90.00
_cell.angle_gamma   90.00
#
_symmetry.space_group_name_H-M   'P 1'
#
loop_
_entity.id
_entity.type
_entity.pdbx_description
1 polymer ?
#
loop_
_entity_poly.entity_id
_entity_poly.type
_entity_poly.pdbx_seq_one_letter_code
_entity_poly.pdbx_strand_id
1 'polypeptide(L)'
;MSTDTVTIVTQTRAAAGKDVAFAAWQETVGQAAASHAGFLDQKVIPPSPPAQVDWVILQRFSSLQAAQQWMHSDTRSNLLADAQALLAGHDDIHIIRDASSGVLPAPASAVISTRVKPGQEAAYHQWERRMATAQAQAPGFQGYRIEPPLPGVQDSWLAIVRFDSDASLDQWMQSPARLNLLEEGKNLSDDVRARIVRTGFDQWFPGGGTADTTAPPAWKQNMIVLLLLYPVVFLFGYGVQGPLLDRGLHLPFWLSLFVSNVVGVLLLNSLVPWACTRFGWWLKPATASAHSTHVRGAALILSLYALSLLVFSQLQ
;
A
#
# COMPACT_ATOMS: atom_id res chain seq x y z
N MET A 1 28.59 7.57 -12.84
CA MET A 1 27.56 6.53 -13.03
C MET A 1 26.91 6.32 -11.67
N SER A 2 25.72 6.88 -11.44
CA SER A 2 24.99 6.65 -10.19
C SER A 2 24.53 5.19 -10.19
N THR A 3 25.13 4.37 -9.33
CA THR A 3 24.63 3.02 -9.07
C THR A 3 23.42 3.15 -8.16
N ASP A 4 22.22 2.88 -8.70
CA ASP A 4 20.98 2.80 -7.91
C ASP A 4 21.13 1.66 -6.89
N THR A 5 21.47 1.99 -5.65
CA THR A 5 21.58 1.01 -4.57
C THR A 5 20.19 0.60 -4.08
N VAL A 6 20.06 -0.64 -3.62
CA VAL A 6 18.80 -1.17 -3.10
C VAL A 6 19.01 -1.65 -1.67
N THR A 7 18.17 -1.19 -0.77
CA THR A 7 18.20 -1.54 0.65
C THR A 7 16.99 -2.40 0.99
N ILE A 8 17.22 -3.63 1.44
CA ILE A 8 16.20 -4.46 2.08
C ILE A 8 16.16 -4.08 3.56
N VAL A 9 15.01 -3.66 4.04
CA VAL A 9 14.72 -3.36 5.44
C VAL A 9 13.85 -4.48 5.98
N THR A 10 14.34 -5.21 6.97
CA THR A 10 13.56 -6.22 7.70
C THR A 10 13.33 -5.73 9.12
N GLN A 11 12.07 -5.65 9.54
CA GLN A 11 11.71 -5.41 10.94
C GLN A 11 11.17 -6.70 11.53
N THR A 12 11.66 -7.11 12.70
CA THR A 12 11.23 -8.37 13.31
C THR A 12 11.36 -8.34 14.82
N ARG A 13 10.55 -9.15 15.50
CA ARG A 13 10.54 -9.25 16.95
C ARG A 13 11.15 -10.57 17.40
N ALA A 14 12.21 -10.48 18.20
CA ALA A 14 12.75 -11.64 18.89
C ALA A 14 11.77 -12.12 19.99
N ALA A 15 11.69 -13.43 20.19
CA ALA A 15 10.94 -14.01 21.29
C ALA A 15 11.49 -13.57 22.65
N ALA A 16 10.62 -13.51 23.66
CA ALA A 16 11.00 -13.06 24.99
C ALA A 16 12.23 -13.84 25.51
N GLY A 17 13.30 -13.12 25.86
CA GLY A 17 14.55 -13.72 26.32
C GLY A 17 15.44 -14.32 25.23
N LYS A 18 15.11 -14.14 23.94
CA LYS A 18 15.91 -14.63 22.80
C LYS A 18 16.77 -13.55 22.13
N ASP A 19 16.78 -12.31 22.61
CA ASP A 19 17.50 -11.19 21.98
C ASP A 19 18.99 -11.49 21.71
N VAL A 20 19.69 -12.11 22.66
CA VAL A 20 21.11 -12.48 22.50
C VAL A 20 21.30 -13.55 21.43
N ALA A 21 20.45 -14.59 21.45
CA ALA A 21 20.49 -15.66 20.45
C ALA A 21 20.11 -15.13 19.05
N PHE A 22 19.16 -14.20 18.98
CA PHE A 22 18.76 -13.54 17.75
C PHE A 22 19.88 -12.65 17.19
N ALA A 23 20.59 -11.90 18.04
CA ALA A 23 21.75 -11.10 17.63
C ALA A 23 22.87 -11.98 17.03
N ALA A 24 23.20 -13.10 17.68
CA ALA A 24 24.20 -14.05 17.17
C ALA A 24 23.75 -14.70 15.84
N TRP A 25 22.47 -15.05 15.72
CA TRP A 25 21.91 -15.54 14.46
C TRP A 25 22.01 -14.48 13.36
N GLN A 26 21.77 -13.20 13.65
CA GLN A 26 21.92 -12.11 12.68
C GLN A 26 23.36 -11.93 12.16
N GLU A 27 24.37 -12.22 12.98
CA GLU A 27 25.77 -12.26 12.52
C GLU A 27 25.97 -13.36 11.48
N THR A 28 25.37 -14.54 11.69
CA THR A 28 25.41 -15.67 10.73
C THR A 28 24.73 -15.29 9.42
N VAL A 29 23.57 -14.63 9.49
CA VAL A 29 22.87 -14.09 8.31
C VAL A 29 23.72 -13.05 7.59
N GLY A 30 24.39 -12.16 8.32
CA GLY A 30 25.27 -11.14 7.75
C GLY A 30 26.47 -11.72 7.03
N GLN A 31 27.08 -12.78 7.57
CA GLN A 31 28.17 -13.50 6.90
C GLN A 31 27.70 -14.18 5.61
N ALA A 32 26.53 -14.82 5.64
CA ALA A 32 25.94 -15.42 4.45
C ALA A 32 25.60 -14.37 3.39
N ALA A 33 25.00 -13.23 3.79
CA ALA A 33 24.69 -12.12 2.90
C ALA A 33 25.96 -11.51 2.28
N ALA A 34 27.04 -11.38 3.06
CA ALA A 34 28.32 -10.87 2.58
C ALA A 34 28.96 -11.74 1.49
N SER A 35 28.62 -13.03 1.45
CA SER A 35 29.05 -13.95 0.37
C SER A 35 28.19 -13.84 -0.90
N HIS A 36 27.07 -13.12 -0.86
CA HIS A 36 26.16 -12.99 -1.99
C HIS A 36 26.65 -11.92 -2.98
N ALA A 37 26.56 -12.23 -4.28
CA ALA A 37 26.98 -11.31 -5.32
C ALA A 37 26.17 -10.00 -5.27
N GLY A 38 26.88 -8.87 -5.27
CA GLY A 38 26.26 -7.54 -5.23
C GLY A 38 25.82 -7.08 -3.85
N PHE A 39 26.10 -7.82 -2.77
CA PHE A 39 25.96 -7.31 -1.40
C PHE A 39 26.97 -6.17 -1.14
N LEU A 40 26.54 -5.14 -0.41
CA LEU A 40 27.35 -3.97 -0.07
C LEU A 40 27.61 -3.90 1.43
N ASP A 41 26.56 -3.86 2.24
CA ASP A 41 26.67 -3.80 3.70
C ASP A 41 25.41 -4.35 4.39
N GLN A 42 25.55 -4.64 5.70
CA GLN A 42 24.43 -4.90 6.58
C GLN A 42 24.57 -4.06 7.86
N LYS A 43 23.45 -3.50 8.31
CA LYS A 43 23.33 -2.83 9.60
C LYS A 43 22.17 -3.42 10.38
N VAL A 44 22.45 -3.89 11.60
CA VAL A 44 21.45 -4.42 12.52
C VAL A 44 21.27 -3.40 13.65
N ILE A 45 20.03 -2.97 13.88
CA ILE A 45 19.66 -2.01 14.92
C ILE A 45 18.82 -2.77 15.96
N PRO A 46 19.33 -2.92 17.20
CA PRO A 46 18.58 -3.58 18.27
C PRO A 46 17.37 -2.73 18.70
N PRO A 47 16.35 -3.36 19.31
CA PRO A 47 15.19 -2.65 19.84
C PRO A 47 15.60 -1.67 20.96
N SER A 48 14.97 -0.50 20.96
CA SER A 48 15.10 0.57 21.96
C SER A 48 13.71 1.07 22.38
N PRO A 49 12.99 0.36 23.26
CA PRO A 49 11.65 0.76 23.72
C PRO A 49 11.68 2.10 24.48
N PRO A 50 10.59 2.90 24.42
CA PRO A 50 9.33 2.63 23.71
C PRO A 50 9.37 2.99 22.21
N ALA A 51 10.42 3.70 21.75
CA ALA A 51 10.47 4.27 20.41
C ALA A 51 10.62 3.21 19.30
N GLN A 52 11.31 2.10 19.58
CA GLN A 52 11.52 1.00 18.65
C GLN A 52 11.48 -0.33 19.40
N VAL A 53 10.44 -1.11 19.21
CA VAL A 53 10.26 -2.41 19.91
C VAL A 53 10.76 -3.61 19.10
N ASP A 54 11.05 -3.39 17.82
CA ASP A 54 11.49 -4.43 16.89
C ASP A 54 12.96 -4.24 16.49
N TRP A 55 13.63 -5.35 16.17
CA TRP A 55 14.93 -5.32 15.51
C TRP A 55 14.76 -4.79 14.10
N VAL A 56 15.66 -3.89 13.66
CA VAL A 56 15.66 -3.36 12.28
C VAL A 56 16.95 -3.76 11.60
N ILE A 57 16.84 -4.55 10.54
CA ILE A 57 17.94 -5.05 9.73
C ILE A 57 17.91 -4.34 8.39
N LEU A 58 19.01 -3.70 8.02
CA LEU A 58 19.21 -3.04 6.73
C LEU A 58 20.27 -3.84 5.97
N GLN A 59 19.94 -4.35 4.79
CA GLN A 59 20.89 -5.03 3.91
C GLN A 59 20.94 -4.30 2.57
N ARG A 60 22.10 -3.75 2.21
CA ARG A 60 22.29 -2.95 1.00
C ARG A 60 22.91 -3.78 -0.12
N PHE A 61 22.40 -3.60 -1.33
CA PHE A 61 22.82 -4.28 -2.54
C PHE A 61 23.08 -3.28 -3.66
N SER A 62 23.97 -3.66 -4.58
CA SER A 62 24.38 -2.85 -5.73
C SER A 62 23.32 -2.72 -6.82
N SER A 63 22.29 -3.57 -6.78
CA SER A 63 21.17 -3.53 -7.71
C SER A 63 19.93 -4.22 -7.14
N LEU A 64 18.76 -3.93 -7.73
CA LEU A 64 17.53 -4.65 -7.43
C LEU A 64 17.65 -6.15 -7.74
N GLN A 65 18.32 -6.51 -8.83
CA GLN A 65 18.48 -7.90 -9.23
C GLN A 65 19.26 -8.69 -8.17
N ALA A 66 20.35 -8.12 -7.64
CA ALA A 66 21.12 -8.74 -6.56
C ALA A 66 20.29 -8.87 -5.26
N ALA A 67 19.53 -7.83 -4.90
CA ALA A 67 18.63 -7.87 -3.74
C ALA A 67 17.55 -8.96 -3.89
N GLN A 68 16.97 -9.09 -5.09
CA GLN A 68 16.02 -10.16 -5.39
C GLN A 68 16.70 -11.53 -5.33
N GLN A 69 17.83 -11.74 -6.01
CA GLN A 69 18.55 -13.02 -5.96
C GLN A 69 18.89 -13.45 -4.52
N TRP A 70 19.23 -12.53 -3.63
CA TRP A 70 19.40 -12.80 -2.21
C TRP A 70 18.09 -13.26 -1.55
N MET A 71 17.00 -12.51 -1.75
CA MET A 71 15.67 -12.84 -1.24
C MET A 71 15.18 -14.23 -1.68
N HIS A 72 15.51 -14.61 -2.91
CA HIS A 72 15.14 -15.88 -3.54
C HIS A 72 16.12 -17.02 -3.26
N SER A 73 17.24 -16.79 -2.56
CA SER A 73 18.28 -17.80 -2.39
C SER A 73 17.90 -18.92 -1.40
N ASP A 74 18.28 -20.16 -1.72
CA ASP A 74 18.12 -21.30 -0.81
C ASP A 74 18.86 -21.08 0.52
N THR A 75 20.03 -20.42 0.47
CA THR A 75 20.80 -20.03 1.65
C THR A 75 19.95 -19.20 2.62
N ARG A 76 19.29 -18.15 2.13
CA ARG A 76 18.44 -17.29 2.95
C ARG A 76 17.20 -18.05 3.45
N SER A 77 16.58 -18.87 2.60
CA SER A 77 15.43 -19.70 2.97
C SER A 77 15.76 -20.64 4.14
N ASN A 78 16.89 -21.32 4.07
CA ASN A 78 17.35 -22.23 5.14
C ASN A 78 17.64 -21.48 6.44
N LEU A 79 18.33 -20.33 6.37
CA LEU A 79 18.59 -19.51 7.55
C LEU A 79 17.32 -19.03 8.25
N LEU A 80 16.27 -18.69 7.49
CA LEU A 80 14.97 -18.29 8.04
C LEU A 80 14.20 -19.44 8.69
N ALA A 81 14.39 -20.67 8.20
CA ALA A 81 13.81 -21.86 8.83
C ALA A 81 14.39 -22.06 10.25
N ASP A 82 15.70 -21.90 10.41
CA ASP A 82 16.39 -22.02 11.70
C ASP A 82 15.99 -20.91 12.70
N ALA A 83 15.64 -19.73 12.18
CA ALA A 83 15.22 -18.58 13.00
C ALA A 83 13.84 -18.75 13.64
N GLN A 84 13.04 -19.75 13.23
CA GLN A 84 11.64 -19.88 13.64
C GLN A 84 11.45 -19.91 15.16
N ALA A 85 12.36 -20.56 15.88
CA ALA A 85 12.31 -20.66 17.34
C ALA A 85 12.80 -19.39 18.07
N LEU A 86 13.39 -18.44 17.36
CA LEU A 86 13.97 -17.21 17.91
C LEU A 86 13.01 -16.01 17.80
N LEU A 87 11.93 -16.12 17.03
CA LEU A 87 11.02 -15.01 16.71
C LEU A 87 9.71 -15.10 17.50
N ALA A 88 9.22 -13.95 18.00
CA ALA A 88 7.91 -13.80 18.65
C ALA A 88 6.79 -13.37 17.68
N GLY A 89 7.10 -13.19 16.39
CA GLY A 89 6.17 -12.63 15.43
C GLY A 89 6.63 -12.76 13.97
N HIS A 90 6.08 -11.88 13.14
CA HIS A 90 6.31 -11.82 11.70
C HIS A 90 7.48 -10.89 11.34
N ASP A 91 8.08 -11.16 10.18
CA ASP A 91 9.06 -10.27 9.58
C ASP A 91 8.33 -9.28 8.67
N ASP A 92 8.53 -7.98 8.88
CA ASP A 92 8.14 -6.97 7.91
C ASP A 92 9.32 -6.72 6.97
N ILE A 93 9.17 -7.01 5.68
CA ILE A 93 10.24 -6.81 4.70
C ILE A 93 9.86 -5.67 3.75
N HIS A 94 10.67 -4.64 3.68
CA HIS A 94 10.51 -3.52 2.75
C HIS A 94 11.75 -3.42 1.86
N ILE A 95 11.58 -3.26 0.55
CA ILE A 95 12.66 -3.04 -0.40
C ILE A 95 12.63 -1.56 -0.81
N ILE A 96 13.62 -0.81 -0.33
CA ILE A 96 13.81 0.61 -0.64
C ILE A 96 14.85 0.71 -1.76
N ARG A 97 14.50 1.36 -2.87
CA ARG A 97 15.45 1.67 -3.94
C ARG A 97 15.93 3.10 -3.74
N ASP A 98 17.24 3.32 -3.59
CA ASP A 98 17.86 4.64 -3.61
C ASP A 98 17.95 5.11 -5.07
N ALA A 99 16.80 5.36 -5.70
CA ALA A 99 16.78 5.82 -7.08
C ALA A 99 17.14 7.32 -7.13
N SER A 100 18.19 7.65 -7.88
CA SER A 100 18.42 9.02 -8.32
C SER A 100 17.39 9.38 -9.40
N SER A 101 16.43 10.25 -9.04
CA SER A 101 15.57 11.01 -9.98
C SER A 101 15.00 10.20 -11.17
N GLY A 102 14.13 9.24 -10.88
CA GLY A 102 13.21 8.66 -11.88
C GLY A 102 11.80 8.67 -11.31
N VAL A 103 10.79 9.00 -12.14
CA VAL A 103 9.39 8.83 -11.75
C VAL A 103 9.15 7.34 -11.57
N LEU A 104 9.23 6.86 -10.33
CA LEU A 104 8.84 5.50 -9.99
C LEU A 104 7.36 5.34 -10.36
N PRO A 105 6.94 4.23 -10.98
CA PRO A 105 5.52 3.94 -11.13
C PRO A 105 4.85 3.96 -9.74
N ALA A 106 3.61 4.47 -9.69
CA ALA A 106 2.92 4.67 -8.43
C ALA A 106 2.76 3.30 -7.71
N PRO A 107 3.21 3.18 -6.45
CA PRO A 107 3.22 1.90 -5.75
C PRO A 107 1.79 1.41 -5.51
N ALA A 108 1.52 0.16 -5.89
CA ALA A 108 0.26 -0.51 -5.64
C ALA A 108 0.38 -1.41 -4.41
N SER A 109 -0.57 -1.36 -3.49
CA SER A 109 -0.59 -2.20 -2.29
C SER A 109 -1.83 -3.09 -2.26
N ALA A 110 -1.76 -4.22 -1.56
CA ALA A 110 -2.93 -4.98 -1.15
C ALA A 110 -2.88 -5.23 0.35
N VAL A 111 -4.01 -4.98 1.01
CA VAL A 111 -4.25 -5.25 2.43
C VAL A 111 -5.17 -6.46 2.51
N ILE A 112 -4.73 -7.53 3.14
CA ILE A 112 -5.43 -8.81 3.23
C ILE A 112 -5.76 -9.03 4.71
N SER A 113 -7.05 -9.01 5.03
CA SER A 113 -7.56 -9.34 6.36
C SER A 113 -7.89 -10.83 6.41
N THR A 114 -7.27 -11.56 7.34
CA THR A 114 -7.51 -12.98 7.54
C THR A 114 -7.96 -13.26 8.96
N ARG A 115 -9.13 -13.87 9.12
CA ARG A 115 -9.60 -14.40 10.40
C ARG A 115 -9.14 -15.86 10.51
N VAL A 116 -8.15 -16.09 11.36
CA VAL A 116 -7.58 -17.42 11.61
C VAL A 116 -8.47 -18.15 12.61
N LYS A 117 -8.65 -19.46 12.40
CA LYS A 117 -9.40 -20.31 13.33
C LYS A 117 -8.66 -20.41 14.66
N PRO A 118 -9.38 -20.39 15.81
CA PRO A 118 -8.74 -20.58 17.12
C PRO A 118 -7.93 -21.88 17.17
N GLY A 119 -6.68 -21.80 17.63
CA GLY A 119 -5.77 -22.95 17.73
C GLY A 119 -5.00 -23.30 16.45
N GLN A 120 -5.25 -22.60 15.33
CA GLN A 120 -4.53 -22.77 14.07
C GLN A 120 -3.45 -21.71 13.84
N GLU A 121 -3.16 -20.85 14.83
CA GLU A 121 -2.26 -19.71 14.68
C GLU A 121 -0.85 -20.15 14.27
N ALA A 122 -0.31 -21.20 14.90
CA ALA A 122 1.02 -21.73 14.57
C ALA A 122 1.09 -22.29 13.13
N ALA A 123 0.04 -22.98 12.68
CA ALA A 123 -0.05 -23.49 11.31
C ALA A 123 -0.24 -22.35 10.30
N TYR A 124 -1.02 -21.33 10.66
CA TYR A 124 -1.16 -20.11 9.87
C TYR A 124 0.16 -19.36 9.73
N HIS A 125 0.95 -19.22 10.79
CA HIS A 125 2.29 -18.62 10.72
C HIS A 125 3.23 -19.36 9.76
N GLN A 126 3.21 -20.70 9.77
CA GLN A 126 4.02 -21.48 8.83
C GLN A 126 3.56 -21.30 7.38
N TRP A 127 2.24 -21.29 7.17
CA TRP A 127 1.64 -21.03 5.87
C TRP A 127 1.96 -19.62 5.36
N GLU A 128 1.84 -18.63 6.23
CA GLU A 128 2.12 -17.23 5.94
C GLU A 128 3.57 -17.05 5.50
N ARG A 129 4.55 -17.64 6.18
CA ARG A 129 5.96 -17.56 5.75
C ARG A 129 6.17 -18.13 4.35
N ARG A 130 5.45 -19.18 3.96
CA ARG A 130 5.50 -19.72 2.59
C ARG A 130 4.87 -18.75 1.59
N MET A 131 3.78 -18.09 1.96
CA MET A 131 3.17 -16.98 1.20
C MET A 131 4.15 -15.80 1.06
N ALA A 132 4.85 -15.42 2.14
CA ALA A 132 5.86 -14.37 2.15
C ALA A 132 7.05 -14.68 1.25
N THR A 133 7.55 -15.92 1.27
CA THR A 133 8.59 -16.39 0.35
C THR A 133 8.10 -16.33 -1.09
N ALA A 134 6.89 -16.82 -1.38
CA ALA A 134 6.36 -16.80 -2.74
C ALA A 134 6.11 -15.39 -3.28
N GLN A 135 5.58 -14.46 -2.46
CA GLN A 135 5.33 -13.08 -2.90
C GLN A 135 6.61 -12.28 -3.08
N ALA A 136 7.63 -12.53 -2.24
CA ALA A 136 8.96 -11.94 -2.42
C ALA A 136 9.58 -12.35 -3.77
N GLN A 137 9.14 -13.50 -4.31
CA GLN A 137 9.61 -13.97 -5.59
C GLN A 137 8.94 -13.30 -6.80
N ALA A 138 7.82 -12.60 -6.59
CA ALA A 138 7.02 -12.05 -7.66
C ALA A 138 7.67 -10.80 -8.31
N PRO A 139 7.56 -10.64 -9.64
CA PRO A 139 8.02 -9.43 -10.32
C PRO A 139 7.39 -8.18 -9.73
N GLY A 140 8.20 -7.13 -9.57
CA GLY A 140 7.75 -5.83 -9.07
C GLY A 140 7.49 -5.77 -7.56
N PHE A 141 7.76 -6.83 -6.80
CA PHE A 141 7.61 -6.83 -5.34
C PHE A 141 8.46 -5.72 -4.67
N GLN A 142 7.84 -4.96 -3.77
CA GLN A 142 8.46 -3.86 -3.02
C GLN A 142 8.46 -4.09 -1.51
N GLY A 143 7.63 -5.00 -0.99
CA GLY A 143 7.64 -5.31 0.43
C GLY A 143 6.35 -5.94 0.93
N TYR A 144 6.39 -6.44 2.16
CA TYR A 144 5.23 -6.88 2.90
C TYR A 144 5.35 -6.54 4.39
N ARG A 145 4.21 -6.45 5.06
CA ARG A 145 4.07 -6.24 6.49
C ARG A 145 2.92 -7.08 7.02
N ILE A 146 3.06 -7.64 8.21
CA ILE A 146 1.95 -8.35 8.86
C ILE A 146 1.71 -7.82 10.26
N GLU A 147 0.45 -7.47 10.51
CA GLU A 147 -0.02 -7.00 11.80
C GLU A 147 -0.91 -8.06 12.46
N PRO A 148 -0.64 -8.42 13.73
CA PRO A 148 -1.48 -9.32 14.49
C PRO A 148 -2.85 -8.72 14.80
N PRO A 149 -3.86 -9.55 15.13
CA PRO A 149 -5.11 -9.10 15.68
C PRO A 149 -4.88 -8.24 16.92
N LEU A 150 -5.64 -7.15 17.03
CA LEU A 150 -5.68 -6.25 18.18
C LEU A 150 -6.99 -6.51 18.94
N PRO A 151 -6.95 -7.16 20.13
CA PRO A 151 -8.14 -7.48 20.89
C PRO A 151 -9.03 -6.25 21.13
N GLY A 152 -10.31 -6.34 20.78
CA GLY A 152 -11.29 -5.27 20.97
C GLY A 152 -11.29 -4.16 19.90
N VAL A 153 -10.35 -4.19 18.94
CA VAL A 153 -10.30 -3.27 17.79
C VAL A 153 -10.43 -4.05 16.48
N GLN A 154 -9.68 -5.13 16.35
CA GLN A 154 -9.61 -5.94 15.15
C GLN A 154 -9.21 -7.40 15.45
N ASP A 155 -10.12 -8.34 15.20
CA ASP A 155 -9.87 -9.78 15.44
C ASP A 155 -9.22 -10.52 14.26
N SER A 156 -8.75 -9.79 13.24
CA SER A 156 -8.19 -10.36 12.01
C SER A 156 -6.72 -9.98 11.87
N TRP A 157 -5.91 -10.92 11.40
CA TRP A 157 -4.54 -10.65 10.93
C TRP A 157 -4.59 -9.77 9.68
N LEU A 158 -3.72 -8.76 9.59
CA LEU A 158 -3.56 -7.96 8.37
C LEU A 158 -2.24 -8.27 7.71
N ALA A 159 -2.27 -8.63 6.43
CA ALA A 159 -1.09 -8.66 5.59
C ALA A 159 -1.14 -7.53 4.56
N ILE A 160 -0.15 -6.65 4.56
CA ILE A 160 0.01 -5.56 3.60
C ILE A 160 1.14 -5.96 2.66
N VAL A 161 0.86 -6.14 1.38
CA VAL A 161 1.87 -6.42 0.34
C VAL A 161 1.94 -5.25 -0.63
N ARG A 162 3.15 -4.88 -1.08
CA ARG A 162 3.41 -3.73 -1.95
C ARG A 162 4.16 -4.14 -3.21
N PHE A 163 3.78 -3.55 -4.34
CA PHE A 163 4.37 -3.73 -5.65
C PHE A 163 4.61 -2.38 -6.34
N ASP A 164 5.50 -2.37 -7.32
CA ASP A 164 5.87 -1.19 -8.09
C ASP A 164 4.81 -0.71 -9.08
N SER A 165 3.87 -1.58 -9.47
CA SER A 165 2.79 -1.22 -10.37
C SER A 165 1.53 -2.07 -10.15
N ASP A 166 0.39 -1.56 -10.62
CA ASP A 166 -0.88 -2.30 -10.63
C ASP A 166 -0.76 -3.62 -11.41
N ALA A 167 -0.02 -3.62 -12.52
CA ALA A 167 0.13 -4.82 -13.37
C ALA A 167 0.90 -5.93 -12.62
N SER A 168 1.98 -5.55 -11.93
CA SER A 168 2.77 -6.45 -11.09
C SER A 168 1.93 -7.06 -9.95
N LEU A 169 1.13 -6.21 -9.27
CA LEU A 169 0.23 -6.67 -8.21
C LEU A 169 -0.88 -7.59 -8.75
N ASP A 170 -1.55 -7.21 -9.84
CA ASP A 170 -2.63 -8.01 -10.43
C ASP A 170 -2.09 -9.37 -10.93
N GLN A 171 -0.88 -9.40 -11.49
CA GLN A 171 -0.19 -10.64 -11.87
C GLN A 171 0.09 -11.54 -10.65
N TRP A 172 0.57 -10.98 -9.54
CA TRP A 172 0.76 -11.73 -8.30
C TRP A 172 -0.56 -12.28 -7.75
N MET A 173 -1.60 -11.45 -7.71
CA MET A 173 -2.93 -11.82 -7.19
C MET A 173 -3.55 -13.00 -7.94
N GLN A 174 -3.27 -13.12 -9.24
CA GLN A 174 -3.76 -14.19 -10.12
C GLN A 174 -2.73 -15.31 -10.33
N SER A 175 -1.57 -15.23 -9.69
CA SER A 175 -0.49 -16.18 -9.94
C SER A 175 -0.85 -17.60 -9.47
N PRO A 176 -0.47 -18.65 -10.22
CA PRO A 176 -0.67 -20.04 -9.79
C PRO A 176 -0.01 -20.35 -8.44
N ALA A 177 1.16 -19.75 -8.16
CA ALA A 177 1.85 -19.90 -6.89
C ALA A 177 0.99 -19.41 -5.71
N ARG A 178 0.38 -18.22 -5.84
CA ARG A 178 -0.53 -17.69 -4.82
C ARG A 178 -1.80 -18.54 -4.69
N LEU A 179 -2.41 -18.92 -5.81
CA LEU A 179 -3.64 -19.70 -5.81
C LEU A 179 -3.45 -21.07 -5.14
N ASN A 180 -2.36 -21.77 -5.44
CA ASN A 180 -2.04 -23.05 -4.80
C ASN A 180 -1.85 -22.90 -3.28
N LEU A 181 -1.10 -21.89 -2.85
CA LEU A 181 -0.91 -21.62 -1.42
C LEU A 181 -2.24 -21.23 -0.75
N LEU A 182 -3.11 -20.47 -1.40
CA LEU A 182 -4.45 -20.18 -0.85
C LEU A 182 -5.27 -21.45 -0.66
N GLU A 183 -5.23 -22.40 -1.59
CA GLU A 183 -5.90 -23.70 -1.44
C GLU A 183 -5.38 -24.48 -0.22
N GLU A 184 -4.06 -24.52 -0.01
CA GLU A 184 -3.46 -25.15 1.17
C GLU A 184 -3.90 -24.48 2.48
N GLY A 185 -4.06 -23.15 2.46
CA GLY A 185 -4.41 -22.34 3.62
C GLY A 185 -5.91 -22.29 3.93
N LYS A 186 -6.79 -22.76 3.03
CA LYS A 186 -8.26 -22.65 3.18
C LYS A 186 -8.79 -23.16 4.52
N ASN A 187 -8.19 -24.22 5.04
CA ASN A 187 -8.64 -24.83 6.29
C ASN A 187 -8.18 -24.09 7.54
N LEU A 188 -7.22 -23.15 7.43
CA LEU A 188 -6.63 -22.41 8.55
C LEU A 188 -7.43 -21.16 8.94
N SER A 189 -8.29 -20.66 8.04
CA SER A 189 -9.05 -19.41 8.21
C SER A 189 -10.54 -19.60 8.01
N ASP A 190 -11.35 -18.81 8.72
CA ASP A 190 -12.80 -18.77 8.54
C ASP A 190 -13.24 -17.73 7.49
N ASP A 191 -12.46 -16.65 7.34
CA ASP A 191 -12.74 -15.56 6.42
C ASP A 191 -11.43 -14.93 5.94
N VAL A 192 -11.31 -14.71 4.62
CA VAL A 192 -10.17 -14.04 3.99
C VAL A 192 -10.72 -12.95 3.09
N ARG A 193 -10.38 -11.70 3.40
CA ARG A 193 -10.77 -10.53 2.61
C ARG A 193 -9.53 -9.81 2.12
N ALA A 194 -9.26 -9.93 0.83
CA ALA A 194 -8.24 -9.12 0.18
C ALA A 194 -8.85 -7.78 -0.27
N ARG A 195 -8.14 -6.69 0.00
CA ARG A 195 -8.48 -5.33 -0.41
C ARG A 195 -7.28 -4.72 -1.11
N ILE A 196 -7.41 -4.39 -2.38
CA ILE A 196 -6.35 -3.70 -3.12
C ILE A 196 -6.43 -2.20 -2.80
N VAL A 197 -5.31 -1.61 -2.39
CA VAL A 197 -5.13 -0.19 -2.08
C VAL A 197 -4.08 0.41 -3.02
N ARG A 198 -4.52 1.16 -4.02
CA ARG A 198 -3.76 1.84 -5.07
C ARG A 198 -3.56 3.33 -4.74
N THR A 199 -4.48 3.96 -4.01
CA THR A 199 -4.35 5.37 -3.59
C THR A 199 -4.97 5.65 -2.21
N GLY A 200 -4.61 6.79 -1.61
CA GLY A 200 -5.26 7.31 -0.40
C GLY A 200 -6.75 7.66 -0.58
N PHE A 201 -7.27 7.67 -1.81
CA PHE A 201 -8.68 7.94 -2.11
C PHE A 201 -9.52 6.69 -2.26
N ASP A 202 -8.95 5.47 -2.24
CA ASP A 202 -9.70 4.24 -2.51
C ASP A 202 -10.91 4.02 -1.59
N GLN A 203 -10.89 4.61 -0.40
CA GLN A 203 -12.04 4.60 0.52
C GLN A 203 -13.26 5.35 -0.04
N TRP A 204 -13.08 6.37 -0.87
CA TRP A 204 -14.16 7.14 -1.49
C TRP A 204 -14.70 6.50 -2.79
N PHE A 205 -14.02 5.51 -3.35
CA PHE A 205 -14.40 4.86 -4.60
C PHE A 205 -15.08 3.50 -4.37
N PRO A 206 -16.29 3.26 -4.91
CA PRO A 206 -16.98 1.97 -4.81
C PRO A 206 -16.14 0.80 -5.37
N GLY A 207 -15.94 -0.23 -4.55
CA GLY A 207 -15.13 -1.40 -4.88
C GLY A 207 -13.67 -1.31 -4.42
N GLY A 208 -13.23 -0.22 -3.80
CA GLY A 208 -11.93 -0.15 -3.14
C GLY A 208 -11.80 -1.03 -1.89
N GLY A 209 -12.75 -1.93 -1.61
CA GLY A 209 -12.89 -2.69 -0.35
C GLY A 209 -13.11 -4.22 -0.48
N THR A 210 -13.29 -4.75 -1.69
CA THR A 210 -13.61 -6.17 -1.93
C THR A 210 -12.69 -6.78 -2.97
N ALA A 211 -12.23 -8.01 -2.71
CA ALA A 211 -11.25 -8.75 -3.52
C ALA A 211 -11.63 -8.90 -5.01
N ASP A 212 -12.93 -8.86 -5.32
CA ASP A 212 -13.47 -9.06 -6.67
C ASP A 212 -13.64 -7.80 -7.52
N THR A 213 -13.32 -6.61 -6.99
CA THR A 213 -13.52 -5.37 -7.74
C THR A 213 -12.22 -4.59 -7.83
N THR A 214 -11.62 -4.57 -9.03
CA THR A 214 -10.48 -3.71 -9.34
C THR A 214 -10.85 -2.25 -9.07
N ALA A 215 -10.07 -1.58 -8.21
CA ALA A 215 -10.20 -0.15 -7.98
C ALA A 215 -9.80 0.62 -9.26
N PRO A 216 -10.45 1.74 -9.59
CA PRO A 216 -10.08 2.52 -10.78
C PRO A 216 -8.62 3.02 -10.69
N PRO A 217 -7.90 3.16 -11.82
CA PRO A 217 -6.53 3.69 -11.82
C PRO A 217 -6.41 5.06 -11.14
N ALA A 218 -5.30 5.31 -10.45
CA ALA A 218 -5.05 6.51 -9.65
C ALA A 218 -5.28 7.82 -10.42
N TRP A 219 -4.84 7.91 -11.67
CA TRP A 219 -5.00 9.12 -12.49
C TRP A 219 -6.48 9.46 -12.74
N LYS A 220 -7.36 8.46 -12.88
CA LYS A 220 -8.81 8.70 -13.04
C LYS A 220 -9.44 9.15 -11.73
N GLN A 221 -9.01 8.56 -10.62
CA GLN A 221 -9.47 8.97 -9.30
C GLN A 221 -9.12 10.44 -9.04
N ASN A 222 -7.87 10.82 -9.31
CA ASN A 222 -7.40 12.22 -9.20
C ASN A 222 -8.23 13.16 -10.08
N MET A 223 -8.58 12.75 -11.29
CA MET A 223 -9.43 13.56 -12.18
C MET A 223 -10.84 13.76 -11.62
N ILE A 224 -11.48 12.72 -11.07
CA ILE A 224 -12.80 12.87 -10.45
C ILE A 224 -12.73 13.74 -9.19
N VAL A 225 -11.70 13.54 -8.35
CA VAL A 225 -11.52 14.34 -7.13
C VAL A 225 -11.33 15.81 -7.48
N LEU A 226 -10.46 16.15 -8.44
CA LEU A 226 -10.24 17.53 -8.86
C LEU A 226 -11.52 18.15 -9.47
N LEU A 227 -12.26 17.38 -10.28
CA LEU A 227 -13.52 17.82 -10.89
C LEU A 227 -14.58 18.22 -9.88
N LEU A 228 -14.62 17.55 -8.73
CA LEU A 228 -15.60 17.84 -7.69
C LEU A 228 -15.07 18.88 -6.69
N LEU A 229 -13.79 18.78 -6.32
CA LEU A 229 -13.17 19.66 -5.33
C LEU A 229 -13.15 21.10 -5.80
N TYR A 230 -12.71 21.36 -7.05
CA TYR A 230 -12.54 22.72 -7.54
C TYR A 230 -13.86 23.52 -7.56
N PRO A 231 -14.97 23.02 -8.15
CA PRO A 231 -16.27 23.68 -8.08
C PRO A 231 -16.80 23.88 -6.67
N VAL A 232 -16.69 22.88 -5.81
CA VAL A 232 -17.20 22.96 -4.43
C VAL A 232 -16.47 24.05 -3.65
N VAL A 233 -15.14 24.07 -3.71
CA VAL A 233 -14.33 25.08 -3.01
C VAL A 233 -14.61 26.48 -3.56
N PHE A 234 -14.68 26.63 -4.88
CA PHE A 234 -14.96 27.93 -5.50
C PHE A 234 -16.36 28.45 -5.15
N LEU A 235 -17.40 27.64 -5.35
CA LEU A 235 -18.78 28.04 -5.11
C LEU A 235 -19.06 28.29 -3.62
N PHE A 236 -18.48 27.48 -2.73
CA PHE A 236 -18.62 27.72 -1.29
C PHE A 236 -17.85 28.97 -0.86
N GLY A 237 -16.64 29.16 -1.37
CA GLY A 237 -15.84 30.35 -1.13
C GLY A 237 -16.56 31.64 -1.55
N TYR A 238 -17.08 31.65 -2.78
CA TYR A 238 -17.80 32.79 -3.35
C TYR A 238 -19.18 33.01 -2.72
N GLY A 239 -19.97 31.94 -2.54
CA GLY A 239 -21.38 32.02 -2.13
C GLY A 239 -21.63 31.99 -0.63
N VAL A 240 -20.70 31.46 0.17
CA VAL A 240 -20.87 31.30 1.63
C VAL A 240 -19.74 31.95 2.40
N GLN A 241 -18.48 31.61 2.11
CA GLN A 241 -17.34 32.10 2.90
C GLN A 241 -17.26 33.63 2.87
N GLY A 242 -17.15 34.21 1.67
CA GLY A 242 -17.06 35.67 1.51
C GLY A 242 -18.27 36.43 2.10
N PRO A 243 -19.51 36.12 1.70
CA PRO A 243 -20.67 36.89 2.15
C PRO A 243 -21.11 36.58 3.59
N LEU A 244 -21.08 35.32 4.03
CA LEU A 244 -21.66 34.91 5.31
C LEU A 244 -20.61 34.86 6.43
N LEU A 245 -19.45 34.22 6.19
CA LEU A 245 -18.43 34.03 7.22
C LEU A 245 -17.56 35.28 7.40
N ASP A 246 -17.02 35.82 6.29
CA ASP A 246 -16.08 36.95 6.33
C ASP A 246 -16.80 38.27 6.57
N ARG A 247 -17.87 38.57 5.80
CA ARG A 247 -18.62 39.83 5.92
C ARG A 247 -19.72 39.80 6.98
N GLY A 248 -20.44 38.67 7.11
CA GLY A 248 -21.56 38.56 8.03
C GLY A 248 -21.15 38.32 9.48
N LEU A 249 -20.27 37.34 9.71
CA LEU A 249 -19.80 36.93 11.05
C LEU A 249 -18.45 37.57 11.44
N HIS A 250 -17.82 38.34 10.55
CA HIS A 250 -16.51 38.98 10.77
C HIS A 250 -15.42 38.01 11.23
N LEU A 251 -15.46 36.77 10.75
CA LEU A 251 -14.44 35.78 11.08
C LEU A 251 -13.12 36.14 10.39
N PRO A 252 -11.97 35.89 11.03
CA PRO A 252 -10.68 36.05 10.39
C PRO A 252 -10.55 35.02 9.25
N PHE A 253 -9.96 35.44 8.13
CA PHE A 253 -9.86 34.62 6.91
C PHE A 253 -9.36 33.19 7.15
N TRP A 254 -8.36 32.99 8.02
CA TRP A 254 -7.81 31.66 8.31
C TRP A 254 -8.87 30.71 8.90
N LEU A 255 -9.80 31.22 9.71
CA LEU A 255 -10.86 30.44 10.33
C LEU A 255 -12.00 30.17 9.34
N SER A 256 -12.39 31.18 8.57
CA SER A 256 -13.37 31.00 7.49
C SER A 256 -12.88 29.98 6.46
N LEU A 257 -11.61 30.07 6.07
CA LEU A 257 -10.97 29.10 5.17
C LEU A 257 -10.97 27.70 5.78
N PHE A 258 -10.67 27.56 7.08
CA PHE A 258 -10.71 26.28 7.76
C PHE A 258 -12.14 25.68 7.74
N VAL A 259 -13.16 26.46 8.11
CA VAL A 259 -14.56 26.02 8.09
C VAL A 259 -15.00 25.63 6.67
N SER A 260 -14.65 26.43 5.66
CA SER A 260 -14.92 26.10 4.26
C SER A 260 -14.28 24.78 3.83
N ASN A 261 -13.04 24.50 4.26
CA ASN A 261 -12.37 23.24 3.96
C ASN A 261 -13.07 22.06 4.66
N VAL A 262 -13.48 22.21 5.93
CA VAL A 262 -14.24 21.18 6.66
C VAL A 262 -15.53 20.85 5.91
N VAL A 263 -16.30 21.86 5.52
CA VAL A 263 -17.54 21.64 4.76
C VAL A 263 -17.25 21.04 3.38
N GLY A 264 -16.20 21.49 2.70
CA GLY A 264 -15.76 20.94 1.41
C GLY A 264 -15.45 19.45 1.48
N VAL A 265 -14.73 19.00 2.52
CA VAL A 265 -14.41 17.59 2.76
C VAL A 265 -15.69 16.78 3.02
N LEU A 266 -16.61 17.31 3.83
CA LEU A 266 -17.89 16.64 4.12
C LEU A 266 -18.75 16.48 2.86
N LEU A 267 -18.82 17.50 2.01
CA LEU A 267 -19.54 17.44 0.73
C LEU A 267 -18.90 16.44 -0.24
N LEU A 268 -17.57 16.44 -0.34
CA LEU A 268 -16.83 15.50 -1.19
C LEU A 268 -17.10 14.05 -0.80
N ASN A 269 -17.23 13.75 0.50
CA ASN A 269 -17.54 12.40 0.98
C ASN A 269 -18.85 11.84 0.39
N SER A 270 -19.83 12.70 0.04
CA SER A 270 -21.06 12.28 -0.64
C SER A 270 -21.00 12.41 -2.16
N LEU A 271 -20.32 13.45 -2.67
CA LEU A 271 -20.22 13.71 -4.11
C LEU A 271 -19.35 12.70 -4.85
N VAL A 272 -18.25 12.24 -4.23
CA VAL A 272 -17.32 11.30 -4.87
C VAL A 272 -18.01 9.95 -5.16
N PRO A 273 -18.68 9.28 -4.19
CA PRO A 273 -19.44 8.06 -4.48
C PRO A 273 -20.50 8.28 -5.56
N TRP A 274 -21.23 9.40 -5.53
CA TRP A 274 -22.21 9.74 -6.56
C TRP A 274 -21.57 9.85 -7.95
N ALA A 275 -20.46 10.58 -8.08
CA ALA A 275 -19.75 10.71 -9.35
C ALA A 275 -19.22 9.35 -9.81
N CYS A 276 -18.72 8.50 -8.90
CA CYS A 276 -18.26 7.17 -9.25
C CYS A 276 -19.36 6.30 -9.87
N THR A 277 -20.61 6.41 -9.39
CA THR A 277 -21.74 5.70 -10.02
C THR A 277 -22.01 6.21 -11.44
N ARG A 278 -21.90 7.52 -11.68
CA ARG A 278 -22.15 8.14 -12.99
C ARG A 278 -21.03 7.90 -14.00
N PHE A 279 -19.79 7.90 -13.54
CA PHE A 279 -18.59 7.65 -14.35
C PHE A 279 -18.15 6.19 -14.33
N GLY A 280 -18.98 5.26 -13.82
CA GLY A 280 -18.65 3.84 -13.72
C GLY A 280 -18.21 3.21 -15.05
N TRP A 281 -18.86 3.60 -16.15
CA TRP A 281 -18.52 3.18 -17.52
C TRP A 281 -17.09 3.55 -17.96
N TRP A 282 -16.57 4.68 -17.44
CA TRP A 282 -15.21 5.15 -17.75
C TRP A 282 -14.20 4.66 -16.73
N LEU A 283 -14.59 4.60 -15.45
CA LEU A 283 -13.73 4.11 -14.37
C LEU A 283 -13.39 2.63 -14.56
N LYS A 284 -14.37 1.81 -14.97
CA LYS A 284 -14.24 0.36 -15.24
C LYS A 284 -14.83 -0.02 -16.61
N PRO A 285 -14.11 0.21 -17.72
CA PRO A 285 -14.62 -0.14 -19.05
C PRO A 285 -14.65 -1.67 -19.25
N ALA A 286 -15.70 -2.18 -19.90
CA ALA A 286 -15.74 -3.57 -20.35
C ALA A 286 -14.67 -3.81 -21.43
N THR A 287 -13.99 -4.95 -21.36
CA THR A 287 -12.71 -5.29 -22.04
C THR A 287 -12.69 -5.13 -23.56
N ALA A 288 -13.83 -5.02 -24.25
CA ALA A 288 -13.89 -4.96 -25.71
C ALA A 288 -13.62 -3.56 -26.33
N SER A 289 -13.61 -2.45 -25.55
CA SER A 289 -13.40 -1.09 -26.08
C SER A 289 -12.65 -0.15 -25.13
N ALA A 290 -11.68 -0.69 -24.39
CA ALA A 290 -10.99 0.04 -23.32
C ALA A 290 -10.38 1.37 -23.79
N HIS A 291 -9.65 1.41 -24.92
CA HIS A 291 -8.93 2.60 -25.35
C HIS A 291 -9.84 3.77 -25.74
N SER A 292 -10.87 3.55 -26.56
CA SER A 292 -11.79 4.61 -26.98
C SER A 292 -12.61 5.14 -25.79
N THR A 293 -12.96 4.26 -24.86
CA THR A 293 -13.67 4.62 -23.64
C THR A 293 -12.80 5.49 -22.73
N HIS A 294 -11.51 5.15 -22.56
CA HIS A 294 -10.57 5.96 -21.79
C HIS A 294 -10.44 7.38 -22.35
N VAL A 295 -10.24 7.51 -23.67
CA VAL A 295 -10.09 8.80 -24.34
C VAL A 295 -11.37 9.64 -24.21
N ARG A 296 -12.54 9.04 -24.46
CA ARG A 296 -13.83 9.75 -24.36
C ARG A 296 -14.11 10.28 -22.95
N GLY A 297 -13.87 9.49 -21.91
CA GLY A 297 -14.09 9.95 -20.55
C GLY A 297 -13.06 10.98 -20.09
N ALA A 298 -11.79 10.84 -20.49
CA ALA A 298 -10.78 11.86 -20.21
C ALA A 298 -11.13 13.19 -20.90
N ALA A 299 -11.53 13.15 -22.17
CA ALA A 299 -11.98 14.33 -22.91
C ALA A 299 -13.21 14.98 -22.27
N LEU A 300 -14.19 14.17 -21.81
CA LEU A 300 -15.37 14.70 -21.11
C LEU A 300 -14.98 15.43 -19.82
N ILE A 301 -14.09 14.88 -19.00
CA ILE A 301 -13.65 15.55 -17.77
C ILE A 301 -12.87 16.83 -18.08
N LEU A 302 -11.98 16.80 -19.08
CA LEU A 302 -11.26 18.01 -19.51
C LEU A 302 -12.22 19.10 -19.98
N SER A 303 -13.28 18.74 -20.71
CA SER A 303 -14.34 19.68 -21.11
C SER A 303 -15.10 20.23 -19.90
N LEU A 304 -15.38 19.41 -18.88
CA LEU A 304 -16.00 19.88 -17.64
C LEU A 304 -15.08 20.81 -16.83
N TYR A 305 -13.76 20.57 -16.83
CA TYR A 305 -12.80 21.52 -16.26
C TYR A 305 -12.83 22.84 -17.00
N ALA A 306 -12.73 22.82 -18.33
CA ALA A 306 -12.77 24.01 -19.15
C ALA A 306 -14.07 24.79 -18.94
N LEU A 307 -15.20 24.09 -18.89
CA LEU A 307 -16.51 24.70 -18.59
C LEU A 307 -16.53 25.34 -17.20
N SER A 308 -16.03 24.64 -16.17
CA SER A 308 -15.97 25.18 -14.80
C SER A 308 -15.10 26.43 -14.73
N LEU A 309 -13.92 26.42 -15.36
CA LEU A 309 -13.03 27.57 -15.44
C LEU A 309 -13.69 28.75 -16.18
N LEU A 310 -14.35 28.49 -17.31
CA LEU A 310 -15.06 29.51 -18.07
C LEU A 310 -16.21 30.12 -17.25
N VAL A 311 -17.06 29.30 -16.63
CA VAL A 311 -18.17 29.80 -15.82
C VAL A 311 -17.66 30.62 -14.63
N PHE A 312 -16.64 30.14 -13.92
CA PHE A 312 -16.13 30.82 -12.73
C PHE A 312 -15.33 32.09 -13.04
N SER A 313 -14.73 32.19 -14.24
CA SER A 313 -14.14 33.44 -14.71
C SER A 313 -15.17 34.57 -14.88
N GLN A 314 -16.45 34.24 -15.06
CA GLN A 314 -17.54 35.23 -15.13
C GLN A 314 -18.09 35.63 -13.75
N LEU A 315 -17.68 34.92 -12.68
CA LEU A 315 -18.12 35.14 -11.30
C LEU A 315 -17.05 35.87 -10.46
N GLN A 316 -16.01 36.42 -11.10
CA GLN A 316 -14.97 37.22 -10.45
C GLN A 316 -15.43 38.66 -10.17
#